data_AF-A0A7U9RWR5-F1
#
_entry.id   AF-A0A7U9RWR5-F1
#
_cell.length_a   1.000
_cell.length_b   1.000
_cell.length_c   1.000
_cell.angle_alpha   90.00
_cell.angle_beta   90.00
_cell.angle_gamma   90.00
#
_symmetry.space_group_name_H-M   'P 1'
#
loop_
_entity.id
_entity.type
_entity.pdbx_description
1 polymer ?
#
loop_
_entity_poly.entity_id
_entity_poly.type
_entity_poly.pdbx_seq_one_letter_code
_entity_poly.pdbx_strand_id
1 'polypeptide(L)'
;MGKMQNSVYVTYIYPIQFVVRENEKIDFSIEEINSLSYDHSLLHRIIGTITNHFNNRDVEYLVCGDGALGIKIEDNIPEDDIVLHYNDLLCKMFLGGMRVEAITNKDITEGSIYESKSIWPVDFGESWNSHIHAELRMKVASVTDAILLYQPEKRTITIENMRKKLEEGNKIANTIPNLSTFHLLNGITEFNYRNWSSSLTFLWVVVEEITDYLWFRNIISKVTGENSKKRKETLRDTRTYSMAVKQEILLQIGVLSEKIYNNIFSIRQIRNKLIHEGKMISESKATLLYESVKELLMLASGMKIDL
;
A
#
# COMPACT_ATOMS: atom_id res chain seq x y z
N MET A 1 0.97 33.83 -22.35
CA MET A 1 0.78 32.40 -22.71
C MET A 1 1.84 31.61 -21.96
N GLY A 2 1.49 31.06 -20.79
CA GLY A 2 2.40 30.20 -20.03
C GLY A 2 2.61 28.89 -20.80
N LYS A 3 3.87 28.42 -20.88
CA LYS A 3 4.20 27.16 -21.54
C LYS A 3 3.39 26.02 -20.92
N MET A 4 2.60 25.31 -21.73
CA MET A 4 2.02 24.03 -21.36
C MET A 4 3.16 23.09 -20.99
N GLN A 5 3.04 22.48 -19.81
CA GLN A 5 4.14 21.86 -19.10
C GLN A 5 3.74 20.47 -18.61
N ASN A 6 4.75 19.63 -18.36
CA ASN A 6 4.68 18.17 -18.40
C ASN A 6 3.42 17.59 -17.74
N SER A 7 2.78 16.66 -18.46
CA SER A 7 1.64 15.89 -17.97
C SER A 7 2.09 14.91 -16.88
N VAL A 8 1.22 14.68 -15.91
CA VAL A 8 1.44 13.79 -14.78
C VAL A 8 0.24 12.89 -14.58
N TYR A 9 0.47 11.62 -14.26
CA TYR A 9 -0.54 10.78 -13.61
C TYR A 9 -0.58 11.16 -12.15
N VAL A 10 -1.77 11.33 -11.58
CA VAL A 10 -1.96 11.82 -10.21
C VAL A 10 -2.90 10.89 -9.47
N THR A 11 -2.55 10.58 -8.22
CA THR A 11 -3.47 9.97 -7.24
C THR A 11 -3.34 10.69 -5.91
N TYR A 12 -4.16 10.30 -4.93
CA TYR A 12 -4.22 10.96 -3.62
C TYR A 12 -4.10 9.96 -2.49
N ILE A 13 -3.32 10.30 -1.47
CA ILE A 13 -3.25 9.51 -0.24
C ILE A 13 -4.62 9.55 0.46
N TYR A 14 -5.12 8.37 0.80
CA TYR A 14 -6.33 8.21 1.59
C TYR A 14 -6.07 7.35 2.84
N PRO A 15 -6.60 7.72 4.03
CA PRO A 15 -7.32 8.96 4.35
C PRO A 15 -6.52 10.23 4.09
N ILE A 16 -7.20 11.36 3.83
CA ILE A 16 -6.53 12.65 3.49
C ILE A 16 -5.43 12.97 4.50
N GLN A 17 -4.22 13.13 3.98
CA GLN A 17 -3.02 13.44 4.75
C GLN A 17 -2.31 14.64 4.14
N PHE A 18 -2.14 15.70 4.93
CA PHE A 18 -1.45 16.91 4.49
C PHE A 18 0.06 16.74 4.57
N VAL A 19 0.76 17.27 3.57
CA VAL A 19 2.21 17.25 3.50
C VAL A 19 2.77 18.66 3.59
N VAL A 20 3.73 18.88 4.47
CA VAL A 20 4.34 20.19 4.71
C VAL A 20 5.87 20.10 4.66
N ARG A 21 6.53 21.25 4.49
CA ARG A 21 7.98 21.36 4.71
C ARG A 21 8.29 21.41 6.20
N GLU A 22 9.56 21.21 6.58
CA GLU A 22 9.97 21.43 7.97
C GLU A 22 9.62 22.86 8.44
N ASN A 23 9.10 22.96 9.67
CA ASN A 23 8.66 24.20 10.31
C ASN A 23 7.47 24.93 9.66
N GLU A 24 6.91 24.38 8.58
CA GLU A 24 5.68 24.87 8.01
C GLU A 24 4.47 24.33 8.79
N LYS A 25 3.46 25.18 8.97
CA LYS A 25 2.17 24.81 9.53
C LYS A 25 1.09 25.09 8.50
N ILE A 26 0.14 24.18 8.42
CA ILE A 26 -1.09 24.33 7.66
C ILE A 26 -2.23 24.41 8.68
N ASP A 27 -3.14 25.35 8.48
CA ASP A 27 -4.33 25.54 9.31
C ASP A 27 -5.41 26.19 8.45
N PHE A 28 -6.67 25.86 8.74
CA PHE A 28 -7.84 26.36 8.02
C PHE A 28 -8.94 26.65 9.03
N SER A 29 -9.39 27.90 9.11
CA SER A 29 -10.44 28.30 10.04
C SER A 29 -11.80 27.72 9.62
N ILE A 30 -12.70 27.53 10.58
CA ILE A 30 -14.08 27.08 10.28
C ILE A 30 -14.78 28.09 9.37
N GLU A 31 -14.55 29.38 9.56
CA GLU A 31 -15.08 30.46 8.73
C GLU A 31 -14.53 30.38 7.30
N GLU A 32 -13.23 30.12 7.14
CA GLU A 32 -12.61 29.93 5.83
C GLU A 32 -13.18 28.70 5.10
N ILE A 33 -13.39 27.60 5.83
CA ILE A 33 -13.99 26.37 5.31
C ILE A 33 -15.44 26.62 4.88
N ASN A 34 -16.27 27.21 5.74
CA ASN A 34 -17.68 27.46 5.45
C ASN A 34 -17.91 28.43 4.29
N SER A 35 -16.98 29.38 4.08
CA SER A 35 -17.02 30.36 3.00
C SER A 35 -16.21 29.97 1.76
N LEU A 36 -15.56 28.79 1.77
CA LEU A 36 -14.62 28.33 0.74
C LEU A 36 -13.51 29.36 0.43
N SER A 37 -13.14 30.18 1.41
CA SER A 37 -12.17 31.27 1.26
C SER A 37 -10.74 30.87 1.62
N TYR A 38 -10.54 29.67 2.17
CA TYR A 38 -9.22 29.10 2.53
C TYR A 38 -8.18 29.20 1.41
N ASP A 39 -6.89 29.26 1.76
CA ASP A 39 -5.82 29.27 0.76
C ASP A 39 -5.63 27.88 0.13
N HIS A 40 -6.33 27.64 -0.98
CA HIS A 40 -6.23 26.38 -1.73
C HIS A 40 -4.85 26.14 -2.37
N SER A 41 -4.00 27.18 -2.48
CA SER A 41 -2.64 27.03 -3.01
C SER A 41 -1.78 26.13 -2.14
N LEU A 42 -2.10 26.05 -0.83
CA LEU A 42 -1.45 25.15 0.11
C LEU A 42 -1.70 23.66 -0.25
N LEU A 43 -2.82 23.35 -0.91
CA LEU A 43 -3.23 22.00 -1.27
C LEU A 43 -2.50 21.50 -2.51
N HIS A 44 -2.49 22.28 -3.59
CA HIS A 44 -2.02 21.81 -4.90
C HIS A 44 -0.55 22.13 -5.21
N ARG A 45 0.15 22.88 -4.36
CA ARG A 45 1.59 23.13 -4.51
C ARG A 45 2.41 21.87 -4.29
N ILE A 46 3.51 21.73 -5.04
CA ILE A 46 4.50 20.68 -4.89
C ILE A 46 5.39 21.03 -3.68
N ILE A 47 5.37 20.16 -2.68
CA ILE A 47 6.18 20.26 -1.46
C ILE A 47 7.61 19.78 -1.73
N GLY A 48 7.73 18.70 -2.49
CA GLY A 48 9.00 18.07 -2.86
C GLY A 48 8.77 16.77 -3.64
N THR A 49 9.80 15.92 -3.68
CA THR A 49 9.73 14.61 -4.35
C THR A 49 10.15 13.48 -3.42
N ILE A 50 9.68 12.27 -3.73
CA ILE A 50 10.14 11.01 -3.13
C ILE A 50 10.44 10.01 -4.24
N THR A 51 11.38 9.11 -4.00
CA THR A 51 11.76 8.09 -4.99
C THR A 51 11.45 6.71 -4.43
N ASN A 52 10.83 5.86 -5.25
CA ASN A 52 10.58 4.46 -4.91
C ASN A 52 11.15 3.54 -5.98
N HIS A 53 11.76 2.46 -5.52
CA HIS A 53 12.31 1.41 -6.39
C HIS A 53 11.31 0.26 -6.50
N PHE A 54 10.80 0.02 -7.71
CA PHE A 54 9.86 -1.06 -8.00
C PHE A 54 10.10 -1.65 -9.40
N ASN A 55 10.01 -2.96 -9.54
CA ASN A 55 10.24 -3.67 -10.81
C ASN A 55 11.54 -3.26 -11.54
N ASN A 56 12.65 -3.16 -10.78
CA ASN A 56 13.97 -2.74 -11.28
C ASN A 56 14.01 -1.31 -11.86
N ARG A 57 13.10 -0.44 -11.43
CA ARG A 57 13.04 0.96 -11.85
C ARG A 57 12.91 1.88 -10.64
N ASP A 58 13.66 2.97 -10.67
CA ASP A 58 13.45 4.09 -9.75
C ASP A 58 12.43 5.05 -10.37
N VAL A 59 11.36 5.33 -9.63
CA VAL A 59 10.31 6.28 -10.05
C VAL A 59 10.29 7.43 -9.05
N GLU A 60 10.36 8.66 -9.56
CA GLU A 60 10.19 9.88 -8.77
C GLU A 60 8.71 10.24 -8.71
N TYR A 61 8.21 10.52 -7.51
CA TYR A 61 6.86 10.97 -7.26
C TYR A 61 6.92 12.41 -6.74
N LEU A 62 6.23 13.31 -7.43
CA LEU A 62 5.93 14.65 -6.96
C LEU A 62 4.91 14.55 -5.82
N VAL A 63 5.14 15.27 -4.72
CA VAL A 63 4.24 15.25 -3.56
C VAL A 63 3.64 16.65 -3.36
N CYS A 64 2.31 16.74 -3.36
CA CYS A 64 1.59 18.00 -3.08
C CYS A 64 1.14 18.12 -1.63
N GLY A 65 0.75 19.33 -1.25
CA GLY A 65 0.41 19.67 0.14
C GLY A 65 -0.85 18.98 0.69
N ASP A 66 -1.76 18.55 -0.16
CA ASP A 66 -2.92 17.73 0.21
C ASP A 66 -2.65 16.21 0.17
N GLY A 67 -1.41 15.79 -0.08
CA GLY A 67 -1.08 14.36 -0.20
C GLY A 67 -1.29 13.79 -1.60
N ALA A 68 -1.48 14.61 -2.63
CA ALA A 68 -1.41 14.11 -3.99
C ALA A 68 0.01 13.63 -4.35
N LEU A 69 0.05 12.54 -5.10
CA LEU A 69 1.26 11.91 -5.61
C LEU A 69 1.19 11.95 -7.14
N GLY A 70 2.22 12.52 -7.78
CA GLY A 70 2.30 12.67 -9.22
C GLY A 70 3.49 11.94 -9.82
N ILE A 71 3.27 11.10 -10.84
CA ILE A 71 4.31 10.49 -11.68
C ILE A 71 4.31 11.22 -13.02
N LYS A 72 5.48 11.60 -13.56
CA LYS A 72 5.54 12.27 -14.86
C LYS A 72 5.31 11.24 -15.97
N ILE A 73 4.47 11.57 -16.95
CA ILE A 73 4.16 10.64 -18.05
C ILE A 73 5.43 10.27 -18.85
N GLU A 74 6.41 11.17 -18.90
CA GLU A 74 7.71 10.95 -19.54
C GLU A 74 8.56 9.83 -18.90
N ASP A 75 8.19 9.35 -17.70
CA ASP A 75 8.87 8.23 -17.03
C ASP A 75 8.60 6.86 -17.71
N ASN A 76 7.83 6.84 -18.81
CA ASN A 76 7.58 5.70 -19.71
C ASN A 76 7.16 4.42 -18.97
N ILE A 77 6.31 4.56 -17.95
CA ILE A 77 5.66 3.43 -17.28
C ILE A 77 4.42 3.07 -18.11
N PRO A 78 4.19 1.78 -18.43
CA PRO A 78 2.96 1.36 -19.09
C PRO A 78 1.75 1.82 -18.28
N GLU A 79 0.73 2.37 -18.94
CA GLU A 79 -0.47 2.90 -18.28
C GLU A 79 -1.12 1.85 -17.36
N ASP A 80 -1.22 0.60 -17.83
CA ASP A 80 -1.75 -0.54 -17.07
C ASP A 80 -0.96 -0.86 -15.78
N ASP A 81 0.31 -0.44 -15.70
CA ASP A 81 1.20 -0.69 -14.57
C ASP A 81 1.23 0.47 -13.55
N ILE A 82 0.69 1.66 -13.88
CA ILE A 82 0.76 2.84 -13.01
C ILE A 82 0.15 2.57 -11.63
N VAL A 83 -0.97 1.85 -11.59
CA VAL A 83 -1.64 1.45 -10.33
C VAL A 83 -0.77 0.55 -9.47
N LEU A 84 0.06 -0.31 -10.08
CA LEU A 84 0.99 -1.17 -9.36
C LEU A 84 2.12 -0.34 -8.73
N HIS A 85 2.64 0.65 -9.47
CA HIS A 85 3.64 1.58 -8.96
C HIS A 85 3.14 2.39 -7.76
N TYR A 86 1.91 2.89 -7.81
CA TYR A 86 1.32 3.60 -6.67
C TYR A 86 1.07 2.67 -5.48
N ASN A 87 0.45 1.50 -5.70
CA ASN A 87 0.17 0.58 -4.60
C ASN A 87 1.45 0.02 -3.96
N ASP A 88 2.53 -0.17 -4.72
CA ASP A 88 3.82 -0.54 -4.16
C ASP A 88 4.39 0.55 -3.24
N LEU A 89 4.40 1.80 -3.70
CA LEU A 89 4.81 2.96 -2.91
C LEU A 89 3.97 3.06 -1.62
N LEU A 90 2.65 3.02 -1.75
CA LEU A 90 1.71 3.14 -0.63
C LEU A 90 1.87 1.97 0.34
N CYS A 91 2.09 0.74 -0.15
CA CYS A 91 2.30 -0.41 0.73
C CYS A 91 3.58 -0.25 1.57
N LYS A 92 4.66 0.26 0.97
CA LYS A 92 5.89 0.55 1.72
C LYS A 92 5.67 1.69 2.72
N MET A 93 4.95 2.75 2.37
CA MET A 93 4.57 3.78 3.35
C MET A 93 3.74 3.19 4.51
N PHE A 94 2.80 2.31 4.19
CA PHE A 94 1.99 1.59 5.16
C PHE A 94 2.84 0.73 6.10
N LEU A 95 3.79 -0.04 5.57
CA LEU A 95 4.75 -0.83 6.36
C LEU A 95 5.65 0.05 7.25
N GLY A 96 5.93 1.29 6.82
CA GLY A 96 6.58 2.30 7.65
C GLY A 96 5.69 2.86 8.77
N GLY A 97 4.39 2.57 8.77
CA GLY A 97 3.42 3.03 9.75
C GLY A 97 2.66 4.30 9.33
N MET A 98 2.63 4.65 8.04
CA MET A 98 1.66 5.63 7.53
C MET A 98 0.28 4.98 7.38
N ARG A 99 -0.77 5.75 7.65
CA ARG A 99 -2.14 5.31 7.39
C ARG A 99 -2.49 5.63 5.95
N VAL A 100 -2.36 4.63 5.09
CA VAL A 100 -2.69 4.74 3.68
C VAL A 100 -3.45 3.50 3.23
N GLU A 101 -4.29 3.67 2.22
CA GLU A 101 -5.10 2.60 1.62
C GLU A 101 -4.66 2.34 0.19
N ALA A 102 -5.00 1.15 -0.31
CA ALA A 102 -4.79 0.79 -1.71
C ALA A 102 -5.67 1.64 -2.62
N ILE A 103 -5.16 1.89 -3.82
CA ILE A 103 -5.89 2.59 -4.87
C ILE A 103 -6.19 1.67 -6.04
N THR A 104 -7.14 2.09 -6.87
CA THR A 104 -7.52 1.44 -8.12
C THR A 104 -7.31 2.38 -9.30
N ASN A 105 -7.53 1.90 -10.53
CA ASN A 105 -7.46 2.75 -11.72
C ASN A 105 -8.42 3.95 -11.66
N LYS A 106 -9.51 3.87 -10.89
CA LYS A 106 -10.46 4.98 -10.72
C LYS A 106 -9.89 6.15 -9.94
N ASP A 107 -8.86 5.90 -9.13
CA ASP A 107 -8.19 6.88 -8.28
C ASP A 107 -7.05 7.62 -9.00
N ILE A 108 -6.78 7.25 -10.25
CA ILE A 108 -5.71 7.81 -11.05
C ILE A 108 -6.34 8.75 -12.08
N THR A 109 -5.83 9.98 -12.12
CA THR A 109 -6.26 11.01 -13.06
C THR A 109 -5.05 11.62 -13.74
N GLU A 110 -5.28 12.33 -14.84
CA GLU A 110 -4.25 13.15 -15.46
C GLU A 110 -4.28 14.56 -14.88
N GLY A 111 -3.10 15.14 -14.73
CA GLY A 111 -2.93 16.53 -14.39
C GLY A 111 -1.79 17.16 -15.15
N SER A 112 -1.65 18.47 -15.00
CA SER A 112 -0.52 19.22 -15.53
C SER A 112 0.32 19.76 -14.39
N ILE A 113 1.64 19.75 -14.53
CA ILE A 113 2.47 20.58 -13.65
C ILE A 113 2.13 22.06 -13.97
N TYR A 114 2.16 22.99 -13.02
CA TYR A 114 2.04 24.43 -13.26
C TYR A 114 3.21 25.18 -12.64
N GLU A 115 3.91 26.00 -13.42
CA GLU A 115 5.17 26.68 -13.11
C GLU A 115 6.24 25.85 -12.35
N SER A 116 6.24 24.52 -12.47
CA SER A 116 7.05 23.62 -11.62
C SER A 116 6.81 23.78 -10.11
N LYS A 117 5.67 24.38 -9.74
CA LYS A 117 5.30 24.72 -8.36
C LYS A 117 4.04 24.00 -7.89
N SER A 118 3.19 23.53 -8.79
CA SER A 118 1.92 22.87 -8.44
C SER A 118 1.53 21.80 -9.45
N ILE A 119 0.60 20.94 -9.07
CA ILE A 119 -0.10 20.03 -9.99
C ILE A 119 -1.53 20.54 -10.15
N TRP A 120 -1.84 21.04 -11.35
CA TRP A 120 -3.09 21.69 -11.71
C TRP A 120 -3.29 21.79 -13.24
N PRO A 121 -4.50 21.59 -13.79
CA PRO A 121 -5.68 21.02 -13.15
C PRO A 121 -5.49 19.51 -12.95
N VAL A 122 -6.41 18.91 -12.24
CA VAL A 122 -6.62 17.47 -12.13
C VAL A 122 -8.07 17.27 -12.51
N ASP A 123 -8.38 16.32 -13.39
CA ASP A 123 -9.78 16.00 -13.63
C ASP A 123 -10.41 15.50 -12.32
N PHE A 124 -11.74 15.58 -12.21
CA PHE A 124 -12.46 15.08 -11.03
C PHE A 124 -12.26 13.57 -10.77
N GLY A 125 -11.63 12.85 -11.71
CA GLY A 125 -11.38 11.41 -11.63
C GLY A 125 -12.67 10.59 -11.63
N GLU A 126 -12.54 9.30 -11.32
CA GLU A 126 -13.67 8.37 -11.25
C GLU A 126 -13.94 7.86 -9.83
N SER A 127 -13.08 8.19 -8.86
CA SER A 127 -13.22 7.80 -7.46
C SER A 127 -13.67 8.94 -6.58
N TRP A 128 -14.32 8.61 -5.46
CA TRP A 128 -14.69 9.60 -4.46
C TRP A 128 -13.47 10.37 -3.93
N ASN A 129 -12.33 9.69 -3.76
CA ASN A 129 -11.11 10.29 -3.25
C ASN A 129 -10.55 11.34 -4.24
N SER A 130 -10.41 10.98 -5.51
CA SER A 130 -9.98 11.93 -6.56
C SER A 130 -10.96 13.11 -6.70
N HIS A 131 -12.26 12.84 -6.60
CA HIS A 131 -13.31 13.85 -6.68
C HIS A 131 -13.19 14.90 -5.57
N ILE A 132 -13.11 14.46 -4.31
CA ILE A 132 -13.01 15.38 -3.16
C ILE A 132 -11.75 16.23 -3.23
N HIS A 133 -10.61 15.65 -3.56
CA HIS A 133 -9.39 16.42 -3.68
C HIS A 133 -9.51 17.50 -4.77
N ALA A 134 -10.10 17.17 -5.92
CA ALA A 134 -10.37 18.14 -6.98
C ALA A 134 -11.32 19.25 -6.52
N GLU A 135 -12.43 18.91 -5.83
CA GLU A 135 -13.40 19.87 -5.31
C GLU A 135 -12.80 20.83 -4.27
N LEU A 136 -12.00 20.30 -3.34
CA LEU A 136 -11.29 21.08 -2.32
C LEU A 136 -10.32 22.05 -2.97
N ARG A 137 -9.53 21.56 -3.94
CA ARG A 137 -8.59 22.35 -4.73
C ARG A 137 -9.29 23.45 -5.52
N MET A 138 -10.43 23.16 -6.15
CA MET A 138 -11.21 24.10 -6.97
C MET A 138 -12.12 25.02 -6.17
N LYS A 139 -12.23 24.85 -4.85
CA LYS A 139 -13.16 25.60 -3.98
C LYS A 139 -14.62 25.46 -4.41
N VAL A 140 -15.00 24.25 -4.81
CA VAL A 140 -16.39 23.91 -5.17
C VAL A 140 -16.96 22.79 -4.29
N ALA A 141 -16.18 22.30 -3.32
CA ALA A 141 -16.60 21.30 -2.35
C ALA A 141 -17.83 21.73 -1.55
N SER A 142 -18.67 20.77 -1.20
CA SER A 142 -19.74 21.00 -0.22
C SER A 142 -19.14 21.35 1.14
N VAL A 143 -19.89 22.01 2.03
CA VAL A 143 -19.44 22.28 3.40
C VAL A 143 -19.12 20.98 4.15
N THR A 144 -19.84 19.91 3.84
CA THR A 144 -19.61 18.57 4.42
C THR A 144 -18.28 17.97 3.99
N ASP A 145 -17.84 18.22 2.76
CA ASP A 145 -16.55 17.71 2.27
C ASP A 145 -15.40 18.65 2.64
N ALA A 146 -15.64 19.97 2.62
CA ALA A 146 -14.69 20.99 3.03
C ALA A 146 -14.27 20.85 4.51
N ILE A 147 -15.10 20.23 5.37
CA ILE A 147 -14.72 19.92 6.76
C ILE A 147 -13.49 19.00 6.85
N LEU A 148 -13.14 18.29 5.77
CA LEU A 148 -11.90 17.52 5.69
C LEU A 148 -10.65 18.39 5.73
N LEU A 149 -10.76 19.72 5.62
CA LEU A 149 -9.67 20.66 5.88
C LEU A 149 -9.53 21.02 7.36
N TYR A 150 -10.54 20.75 8.19
CA TYR A 150 -10.52 21.10 9.59
C TYR A 150 -9.50 20.28 10.38
N GLN A 151 -8.81 20.94 11.31
CA GLN A 151 -7.77 20.36 12.17
C GLN A 151 -6.73 19.54 11.38
N PRO A 152 -6.08 20.15 10.37
CA PRO A 152 -5.14 19.44 9.51
C PRO A 152 -3.90 18.96 10.28
N GLU A 153 -3.58 19.56 11.44
CA GLU A 153 -2.44 19.18 12.29
C GLU A 153 -2.48 17.72 12.76
N LYS A 154 -3.68 17.14 12.87
CA LYS A 154 -3.86 15.72 13.24
C LYS A 154 -3.52 14.75 12.11
N ARG A 155 -3.43 15.26 10.88
CA ARG A 155 -3.22 14.51 9.64
C ARG A 155 -2.07 15.10 8.82
N THR A 156 -1.17 15.84 9.47
CA THR A 156 -0.03 16.44 8.80
C THR A 156 1.22 15.57 8.97
N ILE A 157 1.98 15.41 7.89
CA ILE A 157 3.32 14.82 7.89
C ILE A 157 4.29 15.73 7.15
N THR A 158 5.53 15.83 7.62
CA THR A 158 6.59 16.52 6.87
C THR A 158 7.10 15.63 5.74
N ILE A 159 7.52 16.20 4.61
CA ILE A 159 8.11 15.42 3.51
C ILE A 159 9.33 14.58 3.94
N GLU A 160 10.19 15.06 4.85
CA GLU A 160 11.29 14.28 5.43
C GLU A 160 10.79 13.03 6.19
N ASN A 161 9.80 13.19 7.08
CA ASN A 161 9.19 12.04 7.76
C ASN A 161 8.52 11.06 6.79
N MET A 162 7.89 11.54 5.72
CA MET A 162 7.33 10.68 4.68
C MET A 162 8.42 9.83 3.99
N ARG A 163 9.56 10.44 3.66
CA ARG A 163 10.74 9.69 3.14
C ARG A 163 11.27 8.67 4.14
N LYS A 164 11.36 9.04 5.42
CA LYS A 164 11.78 8.13 6.49
C LYS A 164 10.83 6.92 6.61
N LYS A 165 9.52 7.15 6.54
CA LYS A 165 8.50 6.10 6.58
C LYS A 165 8.63 5.16 5.39
N LEU A 166 8.84 5.71 4.20
CA LEU A 166 9.12 4.91 3.00
C LEU A 166 10.40 4.07 3.15
N GLU A 167 11.48 4.62 3.73
CA GLU A 167 12.71 3.88 3.99
C GLU A 167 12.51 2.72 5.01
N GLU A 168 11.76 2.97 6.08
CA GLU A 168 11.37 1.96 7.07
C GLU A 168 10.58 0.81 6.41
N GLY A 169 9.59 1.13 5.59
CA GLY A 169 8.83 0.12 4.85
C GLY A 169 9.63 -0.65 3.82
N ASN A 170 10.54 0.02 3.12
CA ASN A 170 11.46 -0.64 2.18
C ASN A 170 12.33 -1.70 2.88
N LYS A 171 12.81 -1.44 4.10
CA LYS A 171 13.58 -2.44 4.88
C LYS A 171 12.77 -3.71 5.14
N ILE A 172 11.47 -3.57 5.45
CA ILE A 172 10.57 -4.70 5.68
C ILE A 172 10.32 -5.44 4.36
N ALA A 173 9.87 -4.74 3.32
CA ALA A 173 9.54 -5.32 2.03
C ALA A 173 10.73 -6.05 1.39
N ASN A 174 11.93 -5.46 1.43
CA ASN A 174 13.14 -6.06 0.88
C ASN A 174 13.61 -7.31 1.63
N THR A 175 13.18 -7.50 2.89
CA THR A 175 13.51 -8.71 3.64
C THR A 175 12.76 -9.94 3.13
N ILE A 176 11.60 -9.73 2.49
CA ILE A 176 10.74 -10.78 1.93
C ILE A 176 10.59 -10.52 0.42
N PRO A 177 11.57 -10.90 -0.42
CA PRO A 177 11.65 -10.42 -1.81
C PRO A 177 10.49 -10.82 -2.72
N ASN A 178 9.74 -11.86 -2.36
CA ASN A 178 8.57 -12.34 -3.09
C ASN A 178 7.23 -11.88 -2.49
N LEU A 179 7.25 -10.97 -1.51
CA LEU A 179 6.04 -10.37 -0.96
C LEU A 179 5.40 -9.44 -2.00
N SER A 180 4.14 -9.69 -2.33
CA SER A 180 3.38 -8.78 -3.16
C SER A 180 2.83 -7.63 -2.34
N THR A 181 3.41 -6.46 -2.54
CA THR A 181 2.94 -5.19 -1.96
C THR A 181 1.50 -4.87 -2.37
N PHE A 182 1.13 -5.22 -3.61
CA PHE A 182 -0.24 -5.10 -4.12
C PHE A 182 -1.24 -5.92 -3.30
N HIS A 183 -1.02 -7.23 -3.14
CA HIS A 183 -1.95 -8.10 -2.40
C HIS A 183 -2.02 -7.71 -0.91
N LEU A 184 -0.89 -7.33 -0.31
CA LEU A 184 -0.87 -6.92 1.09
C LEU A 184 -1.72 -5.67 1.33
N LEU A 185 -1.48 -4.58 0.60
CA LEU A 185 -2.20 -3.33 0.84
C LEU A 185 -3.68 -3.45 0.48
N ASN A 186 -4.02 -4.10 -0.63
CA ASN A 186 -5.42 -4.34 -1.01
C ASN A 186 -6.14 -5.19 0.03
N GLY A 187 -5.51 -6.27 0.52
CA GLY A 187 -6.11 -7.13 1.53
C GLY A 187 -6.41 -6.43 2.85
N ILE A 188 -5.57 -5.47 3.24
CA ILE A 188 -5.78 -4.63 4.44
C ILE A 188 -6.84 -3.56 4.18
N THR A 189 -6.86 -2.96 3.00
CA THR A 189 -7.87 -1.96 2.62
C THR A 189 -9.26 -2.59 2.63
N GLU A 190 -9.43 -3.75 1.99
CA GLU A 190 -10.68 -4.50 1.99
C GLU A 190 -11.09 -4.96 3.41
N PHE A 191 -10.12 -5.26 4.27
CA PHE A 191 -10.37 -5.56 5.68
C PHE A 191 -10.99 -4.35 6.38
N ASN A 192 -10.40 -3.16 6.23
CA ASN A 192 -10.91 -1.93 6.83
C ASN A 192 -12.32 -1.58 6.33
N TYR A 193 -12.63 -1.90 5.07
CA TYR A 193 -13.95 -1.71 4.46
C TYR A 193 -14.96 -2.80 4.80
N ARG A 194 -14.60 -3.79 5.62
CA ARG A 194 -15.46 -4.92 6.00
C ARG A 194 -15.82 -5.85 4.84
N ASN A 195 -15.05 -5.79 3.76
CA ASN A 195 -15.18 -6.69 2.61
C ASN A 195 -14.41 -7.98 2.88
N TRP A 196 -14.90 -8.76 3.83
CA TRP A 196 -14.19 -9.90 4.41
C TRP A 196 -13.73 -10.94 3.38
N SER A 197 -14.55 -11.24 2.37
CA SER A 197 -14.22 -12.22 1.33
C SER A 197 -13.12 -11.74 0.38
N SER A 198 -13.13 -10.44 0.02
CA SER A 198 -12.06 -9.82 -0.76
C SER A 198 -10.76 -9.78 0.03
N SER A 199 -10.84 -9.35 1.29
CA SER A 199 -9.71 -9.35 2.22
C SER A 199 -9.09 -10.74 2.37
N LEU A 200 -9.91 -11.79 2.55
CA LEU A 200 -9.45 -13.18 2.59
C LEU A 200 -8.68 -13.56 1.33
N THR A 201 -9.19 -13.18 0.16
CA THR A 201 -8.58 -13.55 -1.12
C THR A 201 -7.18 -12.94 -1.26
N PHE A 202 -7.06 -11.63 -1.00
CA PHE A 202 -5.79 -10.92 -1.09
C PHE A 202 -4.79 -11.35 0.00
N LEU A 203 -5.22 -11.37 1.27
CA LEU A 203 -4.33 -11.71 2.37
C LEU A 203 -3.92 -13.19 2.37
N TRP A 204 -4.73 -14.08 1.79
CA TRP A 204 -4.32 -15.48 1.62
C TRP A 204 -3.12 -15.61 0.69
N VAL A 205 -3.07 -14.84 -0.40
CA VAL A 205 -1.90 -14.81 -1.30
C VAL A 205 -0.65 -14.40 -0.52
N VAL A 206 -0.76 -13.40 0.36
CA VAL A 206 0.35 -12.97 1.23
C VAL A 206 0.80 -14.09 2.17
N VAL A 207 -0.13 -14.86 2.74
CA VAL A 207 0.21 -16.04 3.58
C VAL A 207 0.99 -17.07 2.76
N GLU A 208 0.60 -17.32 1.52
CA GLU A 208 1.29 -18.25 0.61
C GLU A 208 2.70 -17.75 0.28
N GLU A 209 2.85 -16.47 -0.06
CA GLU A 209 4.14 -15.84 -0.38
C GLU A 209 5.10 -15.87 0.81
N ILE A 210 4.65 -15.52 2.01
CA ILE A 210 5.48 -15.57 3.22
C ILE A 210 5.85 -17.02 3.56
N THR A 211 4.92 -17.96 3.39
CA THR A 211 5.23 -19.39 3.61
C THR A 211 6.31 -19.87 2.64
N ASP A 212 6.22 -19.48 1.36
CA ASP A 212 7.21 -19.83 0.34
C ASP A 212 8.58 -19.20 0.61
N TYR A 213 8.60 -17.96 1.09
CA TYR A 213 9.82 -17.32 1.57
C TYR A 213 10.46 -18.10 2.73
N LEU A 214 9.68 -18.42 3.75
CA LEU A 214 10.14 -19.17 4.92
C LEU A 214 10.65 -20.57 4.52
N TRP A 215 9.95 -21.24 3.61
CA TRP A 215 10.36 -22.52 3.03
C TRP A 215 11.71 -22.41 2.32
N PHE A 216 11.86 -21.40 1.44
CA PHE A 216 13.12 -21.17 0.75
C PHE A 216 14.26 -20.91 1.73
N ARG A 217 14.06 -19.97 2.66
CA ARG A 217 15.07 -19.54 3.63
C ARG A 217 15.50 -20.65 4.57
N ASN A 218 14.57 -21.50 5.02
CA ASN A 218 14.86 -22.48 6.06
C ASN A 218 15.20 -23.88 5.56
N ILE A 219 14.81 -24.21 4.32
CA ILE A 219 14.93 -25.57 3.78
C ILE A 219 15.74 -25.56 2.48
N ILE A 220 15.28 -24.86 1.43
CA ILE A 220 15.94 -24.89 0.12
C ILE A 220 17.35 -24.30 0.18
N SER A 221 17.53 -23.16 0.84
CA SER A 221 18.81 -22.45 0.94
C SER A 221 19.89 -23.29 1.63
N LYS A 222 19.49 -24.16 2.58
CA LYS A 222 20.37 -25.01 3.38
C LYS A 222 20.81 -26.29 2.68
N VAL A 223 20.28 -26.59 1.48
CA VAL A 223 20.69 -27.76 0.70
C VAL A 223 22.09 -27.55 0.11
N THR A 224 23.03 -28.39 0.54
CA THR A 224 24.42 -28.42 0.10
C THR A 224 24.82 -29.83 -0.39
N GLY A 225 26.03 -29.97 -0.94
CA GLY A 225 26.61 -31.25 -1.37
C GLY A 225 26.35 -31.64 -2.83
N GLU A 226 26.80 -32.85 -3.18
CA GLU A 226 26.55 -33.47 -4.49
C GLU A 226 25.04 -33.62 -4.72
N ASN A 227 24.58 -33.33 -5.94
CA ASN A 227 23.16 -33.27 -6.33
C ASN A 227 22.33 -32.12 -5.72
N SER A 228 22.96 -31.12 -5.08
CA SER A 228 22.24 -29.97 -4.49
C SER A 228 21.28 -29.28 -5.47
N LYS A 229 21.65 -29.12 -6.75
CA LYS A 229 20.77 -28.56 -7.79
C LYS A 229 19.47 -29.35 -7.96
N LYS A 230 19.57 -30.65 -8.24
CA LYS A 230 18.41 -31.54 -8.44
C LYS A 230 17.52 -31.60 -7.19
N ARG A 231 18.13 -31.65 -6.00
CA ARG A 231 17.39 -31.64 -4.73
C ARG A 231 16.63 -30.32 -4.52
N LYS A 232 17.24 -29.17 -4.82
CA LYS A 232 16.56 -27.87 -4.75
C LYS A 232 15.40 -27.79 -5.72
N GLU A 233 15.54 -28.34 -6.93
CA GLU A 233 14.45 -28.43 -7.91
C GLU A 233 13.29 -29.29 -7.39
N THR A 234 13.57 -30.47 -6.82
CA THR A 234 12.53 -31.31 -6.19
C THR A 234 11.81 -30.59 -5.05
N LEU A 235 12.54 -29.87 -4.18
CA LEU A 235 11.94 -29.12 -3.07
C LEU A 235 11.14 -27.88 -3.50
N ARG A 236 11.23 -27.49 -4.78
CA ARG A 236 10.41 -26.44 -5.39
C ARG A 236 9.15 -26.98 -6.06
N ASP A 237 9.02 -28.29 -6.23
CA ASP A 237 7.84 -28.90 -6.83
C ASP A 237 6.62 -28.69 -5.93
N THR A 238 5.67 -27.89 -6.41
CA THR A 238 4.45 -27.51 -5.69
C THR A 238 3.42 -28.64 -5.61
N ARG A 239 3.56 -29.68 -6.46
CA ARG A 239 2.71 -30.88 -6.39
C ARG A 239 3.09 -31.74 -5.19
N THR A 240 4.38 -31.97 -4.99
CA THR A 240 4.89 -32.72 -3.84
C THR A 240 4.84 -31.88 -2.57
N TYR A 241 5.33 -30.63 -2.63
CA TYR A 241 5.38 -29.71 -1.50
C TYR A 241 4.27 -28.67 -1.62
N SER A 242 3.04 -29.12 -1.42
CA SER A 242 1.87 -28.23 -1.32
C SER A 242 2.00 -27.26 -0.15
N MET A 243 1.20 -26.19 -0.15
CA MET A 243 1.16 -25.20 0.93
C MET A 243 0.93 -25.85 2.30
N ALA A 244 0.06 -26.86 2.37
CA ALA A 244 -0.20 -27.60 3.60
C ALA A 244 1.04 -28.37 4.10
N VAL A 245 1.76 -29.03 3.19
CA VAL A 245 2.99 -29.76 3.52
C VAL A 245 4.09 -28.81 3.97
N LYS A 246 4.26 -27.67 3.29
CA LYS A 246 5.24 -26.64 3.69
C LYS A 246 4.96 -26.13 5.11
N GLN A 247 3.71 -25.79 5.41
CA GLN A 247 3.31 -25.31 6.73
C GLN A 247 3.53 -26.35 7.83
N GLU A 248 3.19 -27.63 7.56
CA GLU A 248 3.43 -28.73 8.50
C GLU A 248 4.92 -28.89 8.79
N ILE A 249 5.76 -28.96 7.77
CA ILE A 249 7.21 -29.13 7.96
C ILE A 249 7.80 -27.92 8.70
N LEU A 250 7.37 -26.70 8.35
CA LEU A 250 7.83 -25.48 9.03
C LEU A 250 7.44 -25.45 10.52
N LEU A 251 6.30 -26.03 10.90
CA LEU A 251 5.95 -26.28 12.30
C LEU A 251 6.91 -27.31 12.93
N GLN A 252 7.11 -28.47 12.29
CA GLN A 252 7.95 -29.54 12.83
C GLN A 252 9.41 -29.13 13.06
N ILE A 253 9.95 -28.23 12.23
CA ILE A 253 11.31 -27.69 12.40
C ILE A 253 11.36 -26.44 13.30
N GLY A 254 10.24 -26.04 13.92
CA GLY A 254 10.16 -24.94 14.87
C GLY A 254 10.22 -23.53 14.27
N VAL A 255 10.01 -23.38 12.96
CA VAL A 255 9.93 -22.04 12.32
C VAL A 255 8.56 -21.41 12.57
N LEU A 256 7.49 -22.18 12.42
CA LEU A 256 6.14 -21.74 12.80
C LEU A 256 5.83 -22.19 14.22
N SER A 257 5.16 -21.33 14.99
CA SER A 257 4.56 -21.74 16.26
C SER A 257 3.26 -22.51 16.00
N GLU A 258 2.86 -23.36 16.96
CA GLU A 258 1.59 -24.09 16.89
C GLU A 258 0.39 -23.14 16.77
N LYS A 259 0.45 -21.98 17.44
CA LYS A 259 -0.57 -20.92 17.32
C LYS A 259 -0.71 -20.43 15.87
N ILE A 260 0.39 -20.01 15.23
CA ILE A 260 0.38 -19.50 13.85
C ILE A 260 -0.10 -20.59 12.89
N TYR A 261 0.41 -21.82 13.06
CA TYR A 261 0.02 -22.96 12.24
C TYR A 261 -1.49 -23.23 12.32
N ASN A 262 -2.04 -23.33 13.53
CA ASN A 262 -3.47 -23.63 13.73
C ASN A 262 -4.37 -22.52 13.16
N ASN A 263 -3.96 -21.26 13.27
CA ASN A 263 -4.68 -20.15 12.67
C ASN A 263 -4.74 -20.27 11.14
N ILE A 264 -3.57 -20.44 10.50
CA ILE A 264 -3.47 -20.57 9.03
C ILE A 264 -4.21 -21.81 8.53
N PHE A 265 -4.12 -22.92 9.26
CA PHE A 265 -4.88 -24.14 8.95
C PHE A 265 -6.39 -23.87 8.93
N SER A 266 -6.92 -23.20 9.96
CA SER A 266 -8.34 -22.84 10.03
C SER A 266 -8.75 -21.92 8.87
N ILE A 267 -7.92 -20.94 8.55
CA ILE A 267 -8.18 -19.99 7.45
C ILE A 267 -8.18 -20.71 6.09
N ARG A 268 -7.25 -21.63 5.86
CA ARG A 268 -7.18 -22.43 4.62
C ARG A 268 -8.47 -23.19 4.36
N GLN A 269 -9.05 -23.79 5.40
CA GLN A 269 -10.35 -24.49 5.28
C GLN A 269 -11.47 -23.53 4.88
N ILE A 270 -11.48 -22.31 5.41
CA ILE A 270 -12.48 -21.29 5.10
C ILE A 270 -12.30 -20.79 3.66
N ARG A 271 -11.07 -20.50 3.24
CA ARG A 271 -10.74 -20.10 1.87
C ARG A 271 -11.23 -21.14 0.86
N ASN A 272 -11.04 -22.43 1.14
CA ASN A 272 -11.54 -23.50 0.28
C ASN A 272 -13.07 -23.52 0.20
N LYS A 273 -13.77 -23.28 1.32
CA LYS A 273 -15.24 -23.16 1.32
C LYS A 273 -15.72 -21.91 0.57
N LEU A 274 -15.04 -20.78 0.69
CA LEU A 274 -15.38 -19.59 -0.07
C LEU A 274 -15.27 -19.87 -1.57
N ILE A 275 -14.16 -20.45 -2.02
CA ILE A 275 -13.87 -20.63 -3.44
C ILE A 275 -14.69 -21.76 -4.08
N HIS A 276 -14.91 -22.86 -3.37
CA HIS A 276 -15.62 -24.01 -3.92
C HIS A 276 -17.13 -24.00 -3.65
N GLU A 277 -17.57 -23.32 -2.60
CA GLU A 277 -18.98 -23.34 -2.16
C GLU A 277 -19.60 -21.94 -2.08
N GLY A 278 -18.85 -20.86 -2.35
CA GLY A 278 -19.34 -19.48 -2.25
C GLY A 278 -19.64 -19.03 -0.83
N LYS A 279 -19.15 -19.74 0.20
CA LYS A 279 -19.46 -19.44 1.61
C LYS A 279 -18.68 -18.22 2.09
N MET A 280 -19.42 -17.16 2.41
CA MET A 280 -18.87 -15.93 2.96
C MET A 280 -18.15 -16.16 4.30
N ILE A 281 -17.11 -15.36 4.53
CA ILE A 281 -16.30 -15.37 5.75
C ILE A 281 -16.88 -14.41 6.80
N SER A 282 -16.77 -14.78 8.07
CA SER A 282 -17.16 -13.92 9.20
C SER A 282 -16.05 -12.93 9.57
N GLU A 283 -16.42 -11.80 10.17
CA GLU A 283 -15.49 -10.80 10.72
C GLU A 283 -14.45 -11.42 11.66
N SER A 284 -14.87 -12.32 12.55
CA SER A 284 -13.96 -13.01 13.48
C SER A 284 -12.86 -13.81 12.78
N LYS A 285 -13.17 -14.38 11.61
CA LYS A 285 -12.22 -15.16 10.82
C LYS A 285 -11.35 -14.27 9.93
N ALA A 286 -11.90 -13.17 9.42
CA ALA A 286 -11.12 -12.15 8.73
C ALA A 286 -10.10 -11.50 9.68
N THR A 287 -10.52 -11.19 10.91
CA THR A 287 -9.64 -10.65 11.97
C THR A 287 -8.53 -11.63 12.31
N LEU A 288 -8.87 -12.92 12.45
CA LEU A 288 -7.87 -13.96 12.70
C LEU A 288 -6.82 -14.03 11.58
N LEU A 289 -7.23 -13.87 10.32
CA LEU A 289 -6.32 -13.81 9.19
C LEU A 289 -5.44 -12.57 9.22
N TYR A 290 -6.02 -11.40 9.43
CA TYR A 290 -5.28 -10.14 9.53
C TYR A 290 -4.17 -10.23 10.60
N GLU A 291 -4.52 -10.69 11.81
CA GLU A 291 -3.54 -10.89 12.89
C GLU A 291 -2.49 -11.95 12.54
N SER A 292 -2.88 -13.03 11.86
CA SER A 292 -1.93 -14.07 11.42
C SER A 292 -0.95 -13.55 10.37
N VAL A 293 -1.40 -12.69 9.44
CA VAL A 293 -0.52 -12.04 8.46
C VAL A 293 0.47 -11.11 9.17
N LYS A 294 0.01 -10.33 10.16
CA LYS A 294 0.89 -9.48 10.97
C LYS A 294 1.95 -10.32 11.69
N GLU A 295 1.57 -11.40 12.36
CA GLU A 295 2.50 -12.33 13.03
C GLU A 295 3.50 -12.95 12.04
N LEU A 296 3.04 -13.37 10.86
CA LEU A 296 3.89 -13.93 9.80
C LEU A 296 4.88 -12.90 9.24
N LEU A 297 4.45 -11.66 9.02
CA LEU A 297 5.32 -10.58 8.54
C LEU A 297 6.42 -10.28 9.56
N MET A 298 6.07 -10.20 10.85
CA MET A 298 7.05 -10.02 11.93
C MET A 298 8.03 -11.19 12.02
N LEU A 299 7.53 -12.42 11.90
CA LEU A 299 8.36 -13.64 11.89
C LEU A 299 9.34 -13.67 10.72
N ALA A 300 8.86 -13.38 9.50
CA ALA A 300 9.64 -13.47 8.28
C ALA A 300 10.67 -12.34 8.17
N SER A 301 10.28 -11.12 8.54
CA SER A 301 11.17 -9.95 8.53
C SER A 301 12.16 -9.93 9.72
N GLY A 302 11.79 -10.52 10.86
CA GLY A 302 12.51 -10.35 12.13
C GLY A 302 12.40 -8.93 12.70
N MET A 303 11.49 -8.10 12.18
CA MET A 303 11.27 -6.73 12.59
C MET A 303 9.95 -6.60 13.34
N LYS A 304 9.87 -5.67 14.28
CA LYS A 304 8.60 -5.28 14.87
C LYS A 304 7.86 -4.40 13.87
N ILE A 305 6.60 -4.75 13.56
CA ILE A 305 5.76 -4.01 12.63
C ILE A 305 4.53 -3.55 13.40
N ASP A 306 4.39 -2.23 13.57
CA ASP A 306 3.22 -1.62 14.17
C ASP A 306 2.18 -1.35 13.07
N LEU A 307 1.49 -2.44 12.66
CA LEU A 307 0.29 -2.40 11.80
C LEU A 307 -0.97 -2.07 12.62
#